data_AF-A0A7Y2YJ74-F1
#
_entry.id   AF-A0A7Y2YJ74-F1
#
_cell.length_a   1.000
_cell.length_b   1.000
_cell.length_c   1.000
_cell.angle_alpha   90.00
_cell.angle_beta   90.00
_cell.angle_gamma   90.00
#
_symmetry.space_group_name_H-M   'P 1'
#
loop_
_entity.id
_entity.type
_entity.pdbx_description
1 polymer ?
#
loop_
_entity_poly.entity_id
_entity_poly.type
_entity_poly.pdbx_seq_one_letter_code
_entity_poly.pdbx_strand_id
1 'polypeptide(L)'
;MKPNPLAVIALAAALPLVACAKEEGTAPPVDTAVAGHAAEAAARSMEERMETGMGLYAAQCSACHQANGQGLAGAFPPLAESDYLAPGPGPAIDAVLNGLSGKITVNGTDYN
;
A
#
# COMPACT_ATOMS: atom_id res chain seq x y z
N MET A 1 -38.07 -34.46 -50.66
CA MET A 1 -38.16 -34.79 -49.21
C MET A 1 -38.25 -33.49 -48.42
N LYS A 2 -39.37 -33.25 -47.71
CA LYS A 2 -39.61 -32.05 -46.90
C LYS A 2 -39.27 -32.38 -45.42
N PRO A 3 -38.36 -31.64 -44.75
CA PRO A 3 -38.00 -31.91 -43.36
C PRO A 3 -39.09 -31.45 -42.36
N ASN A 4 -39.33 -32.26 -41.33
CA ASN A 4 -40.38 -32.12 -40.30
C ASN A 4 -39.97 -31.11 -39.19
N PRO A 5 -40.81 -30.12 -38.85
CA PRO A 5 -40.47 -29.02 -37.95
C PRO A 5 -40.80 -29.29 -36.46
N LEU A 6 -40.10 -30.22 -35.81
CA LEU A 6 -40.31 -30.52 -34.37
C LEU A 6 -39.04 -30.56 -33.50
N ALA A 7 -37.92 -29.97 -33.94
CA ALA A 7 -36.67 -29.97 -33.15
C ALA A 7 -36.14 -28.56 -32.82
N VAL A 8 -37.03 -27.57 -32.70
CA VAL A 8 -36.69 -26.27 -32.08
C VAL A 8 -37.19 -26.31 -30.64
N ILE A 9 -36.30 -26.51 -29.68
CA ILE A 9 -36.38 -25.97 -28.30
C ILE A 9 -35.01 -26.12 -27.62
N ALA A 10 -34.48 -24.97 -27.21
CA ALA A 10 -33.60 -24.71 -26.07
C ALA A 10 -32.23 -25.42 -25.96
N LEU A 11 -31.16 -24.63 -26.13
CA LEU A 11 -30.24 -24.37 -25.01
C LEU A 11 -29.44 -23.07 -25.25
N ALA A 12 -29.69 -22.08 -24.40
CA ALA A 12 -28.89 -20.88 -24.29
C ALA A 12 -27.69 -21.12 -23.37
N ALA A 13 -26.66 -20.30 -23.58
CA ALA A 13 -25.58 -19.92 -22.65
C ALA A 13 -24.46 -20.95 -22.35
N ALA A 14 -23.26 -20.66 -22.86
CA ALA A 14 -22.08 -20.31 -22.05
C ALA A 14 -20.81 -20.35 -22.92
N LEU A 15 -20.33 -19.18 -23.38
CA LEU A 15 -18.95 -19.02 -23.85
C LEU A 15 -18.06 -18.83 -22.61
N PRO A 16 -17.04 -19.68 -22.36
CA PRO A 16 -16.06 -19.37 -21.33
C PRO A 16 -15.07 -18.34 -21.89
N LEU A 17 -15.14 -17.14 -21.33
CA LEU A 17 -14.12 -16.10 -21.38
C LEU A 17 -12.95 -16.54 -20.48
N VAL A 18 -11.93 -17.17 -21.04
CA VAL A 18 -10.64 -17.39 -20.36
C VAL A 18 -9.65 -16.39 -20.94
N ALA A 19 -9.44 -15.30 -20.19
CA ALA A 19 -8.47 -14.27 -20.49
C ALA A 19 -7.58 -14.02 -19.24
N CYS A 20 -6.29 -13.80 -19.53
CA CYS A 20 -5.23 -13.27 -18.67
C CYS A 20 -4.55 -14.22 -17.67
N ALA A 21 -3.52 -14.92 -18.18
CA ALA A 21 -2.32 -15.20 -17.42
C ALA A 21 -1.58 -13.89 -17.10
N LYS A 22 -1.24 -13.66 -15.84
CA LYS A 22 -0.25 -12.69 -15.41
C LYS A 22 0.79 -13.49 -14.62
N GLU A 23 1.95 -13.68 -15.24
CA GLU A 23 3.10 -14.32 -14.62
C GLU A 23 3.56 -13.43 -13.44
N GLU A 24 3.44 -13.95 -12.22
CA GLU A 24 3.97 -13.34 -11.01
C GLU A 24 5.49 -13.54 -10.96
N GLY A 25 6.23 -12.43 -10.91
CA GLY A 25 7.65 -12.45 -10.55
C GLY A 25 7.81 -12.97 -9.12
N THR A 26 8.68 -13.95 -8.96
CA THR A 26 9.00 -14.62 -7.69
C THR A 26 9.35 -13.62 -6.59
N ALA A 27 8.43 -13.42 -5.65
CA ALA A 27 8.71 -12.80 -4.37
C ALA A 27 9.56 -13.77 -3.51
N PRO A 28 10.51 -13.26 -2.70
CA PRO A 28 11.31 -14.09 -1.80
C PRO A 28 10.44 -14.77 -0.74
N PRO A 29 10.90 -15.89 -0.14
CA PRO A 29 10.12 -16.62 0.85
C PRO A 29 9.98 -15.77 2.12
N VAL A 30 8.83 -15.14 2.30
CA VAL A 30 8.47 -14.45 3.54
C VAL A 30 8.01 -15.48 4.56
N ASP A 31 8.56 -15.41 5.77
CA ASP A 31 8.16 -16.24 6.90
C ASP A 31 6.63 -16.12 7.11
N THR A 32 5.96 -17.25 7.27
CA THR A 32 4.50 -17.36 7.40
C THR A 32 3.90 -16.47 8.50
N ALA A 33 4.69 -16.04 9.49
CA ALA A 33 4.27 -15.09 10.51
C ALA A 33 4.11 -13.64 10.00
N VAL A 34 4.91 -13.22 9.01
CA VAL A 34 4.83 -11.87 8.41
C VAL A 34 3.67 -11.80 7.42
N ALA A 35 3.39 -12.88 6.70
CA ALA A 35 2.26 -12.97 5.78
C ALA A 35 0.90 -12.82 6.51
N GLY A 36 0.78 -13.33 7.74
CA GLY A 36 -0.43 -13.17 8.56
C GLY A 36 -0.69 -11.71 8.96
N HIS A 37 0.34 -10.99 9.42
CA HIS A 37 0.20 -9.59 9.80
C HIS A 37 -0.11 -8.67 8.60
N ALA A 38 0.47 -8.95 7.43
CA ALA A 38 0.18 -8.19 6.21
C ALA A 38 -1.25 -8.42 5.71
N ALA A 39 -1.77 -9.65 5.78
CA ALA A 39 -3.15 -9.97 5.41
C ALA A 39 -4.16 -9.30 6.35
N GLU A 40 -3.88 -9.27 7.65
CA GLU A 40 -4.74 -8.64 8.65
C GLU A 40 -4.75 -7.11 8.51
N ALA A 41 -3.59 -6.50 8.23
CA ALA A 41 -3.50 -5.07 7.92
C ALA A 41 -4.23 -4.69 6.62
N ALA A 42 -4.21 -5.57 5.61
CA ALA A 42 -4.92 -5.38 4.36
C ALA A 42 -6.44 -5.59 4.49
N ALA A 43 -6.90 -6.34 5.50
CA ALA A 43 -8.31 -6.59 5.76
C ALA A 43 -9.04 -5.42 6.44
N ARG A 44 -8.31 -4.51 7.10
CA ARG A 44 -8.88 -3.33 7.78
C ARG A 44 -9.25 -2.23 6.79
N SER A 45 -10.36 -1.54 7.06
CA SER A 45 -10.76 -0.36 6.28
C SER A 45 -9.72 0.76 6.39
N MET A 46 -9.74 1.70 5.43
CA MET A 46 -8.80 2.83 5.49
C MET A 46 -9.04 3.68 6.72
N GLU A 47 -10.29 3.87 7.14
CA GLU A 47 -10.64 4.64 8.33
C GLU A 47 -10.06 4.01 9.61
N GLU A 48 -10.23 2.71 9.81
CA GLU A 48 -9.64 2.00 10.95
C GLU A 48 -8.11 2.05 10.95
N ARG A 49 -7.49 1.98 9.76
CA ARG A 49 -6.04 2.11 9.60
C ARG A 49 -5.57 3.53 9.94
N MET A 50 -6.32 4.56 9.55
CA MET A 50 -6.01 5.95 9.87
C MET A 50 -6.17 6.25 11.35
N GLU A 51 -7.22 5.76 12.01
CA GLU A 51 -7.41 5.94 13.45
C GLU A 51 -6.29 5.25 14.25
N THR A 52 -5.99 4.00 13.90
CA THR A 52 -4.87 3.26 14.52
C THR A 52 -3.54 3.98 14.26
N GLY A 53 -3.31 4.41 13.02
CA GLY A 53 -2.11 5.13 12.61
C GLY A 53 -1.94 6.48 13.31
N MET A 54 -3.03 7.20 13.56
CA MET A 54 -3.02 8.47 14.30
C MET A 54 -2.56 8.27 15.75
N GLY A 55 -3.05 7.23 16.42
CA GLY A 55 -2.63 6.89 17.78
C GLY A 55 -1.13 6.56 17.87
N LEU A 56 -0.64 5.75 16.93
CA LEU A 56 0.79 5.42 16.83
C LEU A 56 1.64 6.65 16.48
N TYR A 57 1.19 7.47 15.54
CA TYR A 57 1.87 8.70 15.18
C TYR A 57 2.05 9.62 16.38
N ALA A 58 0.97 9.83 17.14
CA ALA A 58 0.99 10.65 18.34
C ALA A 58 1.99 10.13 19.38
N ALA A 59 2.03 8.81 19.60
CA ALA A 59 2.85 8.22 20.64
C ALA A 59 4.33 8.01 20.26
N GLN A 60 4.65 7.79 18.98
CA GLN A 60 6.01 7.43 18.53
C GLN A 60 6.67 8.47 17.63
N CYS A 61 5.92 9.20 16.82
CA CYS A 61 6.48 10.03 15.74
C CYS A 61 6.43 11.53 16.07
N SER A 62 5.37 11.96 16.76
CA SER A 62 5.07 13.37 16.98
C SER A 62 6.10 14.11 17.82
N ALA A 63 6.86 13.39 18.66
CA ALA A 63 7.92 13.98 19.48
C ALA A 63 8.98 14.71 18.64
N CYS A 64 9.28 14.20 17.44
CA CYS A 64 10.25 14.80 16.52
C CYS A 64 9.54 15.50 15.35
N HIS A 65 8.60 14.80 14.70
CA HIS A 65 7.91 15.32 13.50
C HIS A 65 6.75 16.27 13.81
N GLN A 66 6.53 16.59 15.08
CA GLN A 66 5.46 17.46 15.58
C GLN A 66 4.05 16.87 15.38
N ALA A 67 3.08 17.40 16.13
CA ALA A 67 1.69 16.93 16.05
C ALA A 67 1.06 17.10 14.65
N ASN A 68 1.47 18.12 13.91
CA ASN A 68 0.99 18.43 12.56
C ASN A 68 1.92 17.95 11.44
N GLY A 69 2.97 17.18 11.75
CA GLY A 69 3.89 16.66 10.75
C GLY A 69 4.84 17.68 10.14
N GLN A 70 4.95 18.90 10.69
CA GLN A 70 5.84 19.93 10.15
C GLN A 70 7.32 19.72 10.49
N GLY A 71 7.62 18.83 11.44
CA GLY A 71 8.98 18.63 11.92
C GLY A 71 9.60 19.91 12.48
N LEU A 72 10.92 19.99 12.43
CA LEU A 72 11.71 21.13 12.86
C LEU A 72 12.81 21.38 11.83
N ALA A 73 12.77 22.53 11.18
CA ALA A 73 13.74 22.89 10.14
C ALA A 73 15.19 22.73 10.65
N GLY A 74 16.02 22.04 9.86
CA GLY A 74 17.42 21.77 10.19
C GLY A 74 17.68 20.63 11.18
N ALA A 75 16.64 19.98 11.72
CA ALA A 75 16.79 18.84 12.64
C ALA A 75 15.88 17.66 12.29
N PHE A 76 14.58 17.88 12.11
CA PHE A 76 13.60 16.83 11.80
C PHE A 76 12.81 17.18 10.54
N PRO A 77 12.85 16.35 9.49
CA PRO A 77 12.19 16.66 8.23
C PRO A 77 10.66 16.68 8.38
N PRO A 78 9.94 17.51 7.60
CA PRO A 78 8.50 17.49 7.56
C PRO A 78 8.00 16.20 6.90
N LEU A 79 6.92 15.65 7.46
CA LEU A 79 6.13 14.57 6.84
C LEU A 79 4.91 15.15 6.12
N ALA A 80 4.38 16.27 6.59
CA ALA A 80 3.34 17.03 5.91
C ALA A 80 3.88 17.60 4.59
N GLU A 81 3.15 17.38 3.50
CA GLU A 81 3.48 17.88 2.16
C GLU A 81 4.93 17.55 1.72
N SER A 82 5.45 16.41 2.16
CA SER A 82 6.83 15.98 1.89
C SER A 82 6.98 15.45 0.46
N ASP A 83 7.85 16.09 -0.33
CA ASP A 83 8.26 15.60 -1.66
C ASP A 83 8.92 14.21 -1.60
N TYR A 84 9.61 13.91 -0.50
CA TYR A 84 10.21 12.62 -0.23
C TYR A 84 9.18 11.49 -0.08
N LEU A 85 7.98 11.81 0.43
CA LEU A 85 6.88 10.84 0.62
C LEU A 85 5.85 10.86 -0.51
N ALA A 86 5.88 11.86 -1.40
CA ALA A 86 4.94 12.00 -2.52
C ALA A 86 4.89 10.78 -3.47
N PRO A 87 5.98 10.04 -3.74
CA PRO A 87 5.92 8.84 -4.59
C PRO A 87 5.13 7.66 -3.99
N GLY A 88 4.80 7.72 -2.69
CA GLY A 88 4.05 6.69 -1.99
C GLY A 88 4.71 6.29 -0.66
N PRO A 89 4.17 5.26 0.03
CA PRO A 89 4.61 4.92 1.39
C PRO A 89 5.96 4.17 1.44
N GLY A 90 6.50 3.74 0.31
CA GLY A 90 7.72 2.92 0.25
C GLY A 90 8.91 3.53 1.02
N PRO A 91 9.30 4.78 0.76
CA PRO A 91 10.37 5.45 1.50
C PRO A 91 10.11 5.55 3.01
N ALA A 92 8.86 5.83 3.43
CA ALA A 92 8.50 5.86 4.85
C ALA A 92 8.62 4.47 5.50
N ILE A 93 8.15 3.43 4.82
CA ILE A 93 8.23 2.05 5.32
C ILE A 93 9.69 1.63 5.48
N ASP A 94 10.53 1.91 4.49
CA ASP A 94 11.96 1.59 4.54
C ASP A 94 12.66 2.33 5.70
N ALA A 95 12.40 3.63 5.84
CA ALA A 95 12.97 4.44 6.92
C ALA A 95 12.54 3.95 8.32
N VAL A 96 11.31 3.48 8.50
CA VAL A 96 10.83 2.96 9.78
C VAL A 96 11.46 1.60 10.10
N LEU A 97 11.59 0.72 9.09
CA LEU A 97 12.11 -0.63 9.29
C LEU A 97 13.63 -0.68 9.45
N ASN A 98 14.34 0.16 8.68
CA ASN A 98 15.79 0.09 8.54
C ASN A 98 16.51 1.32 9.13
N GLY A 99 15.76 2.34 9.57
CA GLY A 99 16.31 3.64 9.90
C GLY A 99 16.62 4.47 8.64
N LEU A 100 16.83 5.76 8.83
CA LEU A 100 17.27 6.69 7.79
C LEU A 100 18.44 7.50 8.33
N SER A 101 19.55 7.50 7.60
CA SER A 101 20.77 8.21 8.00
C SER A 101 21.50 8.76 6.78
N GLY A 102 22.34 9.76 7.00
CA GLY A 102 23.00 10.49 5.94
C GLY A 102 22.14 11.64 5.41
N LYS A 103 22.75 12.43 4.52
CA LYS A 103 22.14 13.65 4.01
C LYS A 103 20.94 13.34 3.13
N ILE A 104 19.79 13.94 3.45
CA ILE A 104 18.59 13.95 2.60
C ILE A 104 18.15 15.39 2.35
N THR A 105 17.42 15.60 1.25
CA THR A 105 16.76 16.88 0.97
C THR A 105 15.25 16.62 0.96
N VAL A 106 14.51 17.36 1.78
CA VAL A 106 13.04 17.31 1.85
C VAL A 106 12.51 18.72 1.68
N ASN A 107 11.63 18.92 0.70
CA ASN A 107 11.06 20.21 0.34
C ASN A 107 12.13 21.30 0.14
N GLY A 108 13.25 20.94 -0.48
CA GLY A 108 14.40 21.83 -0.73
C GLY A 108 15.27 22.17 0.49
N THR A 109 15.00 21.57 1.66
CA THR A 109 15.82 21.73 2.88
C THR A 109 16.65 20.48 3.14
N ASP A 110 17.94 20.65 3.45
CA ASP A 110 18.85 19.54 3.78
C ASP A 110 18.73 19.13 5.27
N TYR A 111 18.75 17.82 5.53
CA TYR A 111 18.73 17.19 6.85
C TYR A 111 19.81 16.10 6.96
N ASN A 112 20.41 15.92 8.14
CA ASN A 112 21.38 14.87 8.45
C ASN A 112 21.49 14.62 9.96
#